data_AF-A0A967LJC4-F1
#
_entry.id   AF-A0A967LJC4-F1
#
_cell.length_a   1.000
_cell.length_b   1.000
_cell.length_c   1.000
_cell.angle_alpha   90.00
_cell.angle_beta   90.00
_cell.angle_gamma   90.00
#
_symmetry.space_group_name_H-M   'P 1'
#
loop_
_entity.id
_entity.type
_entity.pdbx_description
1 polymer ?
#
loop_
_entity_poly.entity_id
_entity_poly.type
_entity_poly.pdbx_seq_one_letter_code
_entity_poly.pdbx_strand_id
1 'polypeptide(L)' 'MVLDNLNTHTPAAFYLAFEPEEARRLVNRFEFHFTPKHGSWLNMAEIELSVLSRQCINQRIPDNQTLCHQVHAWEQDRN' A
#
# COMPACT_ATOMS: atom_id res chain seq x y z
N MET A 1 7.35 -5.72 8.58
CA MET A 1 6.57 -4.80 7.72
C MET A 1 7.46 -3.66 7.31
N VAL A 2 7.41 -3.27 6.04
CA VAL A 2 8.07 -2.07 5.52
C VAL A 2 6.99 -1.08 5.15
N LEU A 3 7.05 0.14 5.70
CA LEU A 3 6.05 1.19 5.50
C LEU A 3 6.75 2.52 5.17
N ASP A 4 6.04 3.45 4.55
CA ASP A 4 6.52 4.83 4.46
C ASP A 4 6.43 5.56 5.82
N ASN A 5 6.90 6.80 5.86
CA ASN A 5 6.92 7.62 7.08
C ASN A 5 5.70 8.55 7.19
N LEU A 6 4.51 8.05 6.84
CA LEU A 6 3.24 8.76 7.07
C LEU A 6 2.87 8.71 8.56
N ASN A 7 2.28 9.79 9.09
CA ASN A 7 1.92 9.92 10.51
C ASN A 7 0.92 8.86 11.01
N THR A 8 0.14 8.25 10.11
CA THR A 8 -0.78 7.16 10.43
C THR A 8 -0.13 5.78 10.39
N HIS A 9 1.06 5.64 9.78
CA HIS A 9 1.78 4.37 9.69
C HIS A 9 2.58 4.12 10.97
N THR A 10 1.87 3.89 12.07
CA THR A 10 2.47 3.55 13.36
C THR A 10 1.82 2.28 13.92
N PRO A 11 2.51 1.53 14.80
CA PRO A 11 1.90 0.37 15.46
C PRO A 11 0.61 0.71 16.22
N ALA A 12 0.46 1.96 16.68
CA ALA A 12 -0.76 2.42 17.34
C ALA A 12 -2.01 2.34 16.45
N ALA A 13 -1.86 2.39 15.11
CA ALA A 13 -2.97 2.26 14.17
C ALA A 13 -3.70 0.90 14.31
N PHE A 14 -3.01 -0.15 14.75
CA PHE A 14 -3.65 -1.44 15.00
C PHE A 14 -4.68 -1.36 16.12
N TYR A 15 -4.46 -0.54 17.15
CA TYR A 15 -5.41 -0.34 18.25
C TYR A 15 -6.60 0.54 17.88
N LEU A 16 -6.55 1.22 16.73
CA LEU A 16 -7.70 1.93 16.18
C LEU A 16 -8.58 1.01 15.33
N ALA A 17 -8.02 -0.07 14.79
CA ALA A 17 -8.71 -0.96 13.85
C ALA A 17 -9.15 -2.29 14.48
N PHE A 18 -8.50 -2.75 15.54
CA PHE A 18 -8.74 -4.06 16.16
C PHE A 18 -8.93 -3.97 17.66
N GLU A 19 -9.62 -4.97 18.23
CA GLU A 19 -9.71 -5.14 19.68
C GLU A 19 -8.31 -5.24 20.32
N PRO A 20 -8.13 -4.75 21.55
CA PRO A 20 -6.79 -4.59 22.14
C PRO A 20 -5.92 -5.85 22.17
N GLU A 21 -6.52 -7.02 22.39
CA GLU A 21 -5.81 -8.31 22.41
C GLU A 21 -5.25 -8.67 21.01
N GLU A 22 -6.09 -8.53 19.98
CA GLU A 22 -5.70 -8.80 18.59
C GLU A 22 -4.69 -7.78 18.09
N ALA A 23 -4.88 -6.49 18.41
CA ALA A 23 -3.93 -5.44 18.10
C ALA A 23 -2.54 -5.73 18.71
N ARG A 24 -2.50 -6.12 20.00
CA ARG A 24 -1.24 -6.47 20.68
C ARG A 24 -0.56 -7.68 20.02
N ARG A 25 -1.34 -8.72 19.69
CA ARG A 25 -0.84 -9.93 19.03
C ARG A 25 -0.21 -9.61 17.67
N LEU A 26 -0.86 -8.77 16.87
CA LEU A 26 -0.37 -8.36 15.56
C LEU A 26 0.86 -7.45 15.65
N VAL A 27 0.85 -6.44 16.53
CA VAL A 27 2.00 -5.55 16.74
C VAL A 27 3.25 -6.32 17.16
N ASN A 28 3.10 -7.33 18.04
CA ASN A 28 4.23 -8.15 18.48
C ASN A 28 4.73 -9.15 17.41
N ARG A 29 3.91 -9.42 16.38
CA ARG A 29 4.28 -10.34 15.29
C ARG A 29 5.19 -9.67 14.25
N PHE A 30 5.12 -8.36 14.11
CA PHE A 30 5.83 -7.64 13.04
C PHE A 30 6.99 -6.81 13.59
N GLU A 31 8.14 -6.91 12.93
CA GLU A 31 9.17 -5.88 13.01
C GLU A 31 8.85 -4.77 12.02
N PHE A 32 8.87 -3.50 12.45
CA PHE A 32 8.50 -2.37 11.62
C PHE A 32 9.75 -1.65 11.12
N HIS A 33 9.91 -1.56 9.80
CA HIS A 33 10.92 -0.75 9.14
C HIS A 33 10.24 0.38 8.37
N PHE A 34 10.75 1.60 8.53
CA PHE A 34 10.22 2.78 7.85
C PHE A 34 11.20 3.24 6.77
N THR A 35 10.71 3.51 5.56
CA THR A 35 11.54 4.10 4.52
C THR A 35 11.95 5.53 4.93
N PRO A 36 13.12 6.02 4.49
CA PRO A 36 13.55 7.38 4.78
C PRO A 36 12.54 8.42 4.30
N LYS A 37 12.46 9.55 5.00
CA LYS A 37 11.67 10.69 4.52
C LYS A 37 12.17 11.11 3.14
N HIS A 38 11.25 11.38 2.22
CA HIS A 38 11.54 11.66 0.80
C HIS A 38 12.24 10.51 0.04
N GLY A 39 12.36 9.32 0.63
CA GLY A 39 12.92 8.11 0.03
C GLY A 39 11.89 7.25 -0.68
N SER A 40 10.95 7.89 -1.36
CA SER A 40 9.75 7.27 -1.94
C SER A 40 10.10 6.19 -3.01
N TRP A 41 11.23 6.37 -3.69
CA TRP A 41 11.81 5.41 -4.63
C TRP A 41 12.30 4.08 -4.01
N LEU A 42 12.41 3.99 -2.68
CA LEU A 42 12.69 2.75 -1.94
C LEU A 42 11.42 2.04 -1.46
N ASN A 43 10.25 2.68 -1.60
CA ASN A 43 8.99 2.12 -1.14
C ASN A 43 8.40 1.19 -2.21
N MET A 44 8.25 -0.09 -1.87
CA MET A 44 7.78 -1.13 -2.81
C MET A 44 6.41 -0.80 -3.41
N ALA A 45 5.49 -0.29 -2.59
CA ALA A 45 4.16 0.09 -3.06
C ALA A 45 4.19 1.23 -4.08
N GLU A 46 5.07 2.23 -3.89
CA GLU A 46 5.21 3.33 -4.84
C GLU A 46 5.87 2.92 -6.15
N ILE A 47 6.89 2.05 -6.08
CA ILE A 47 7.46 1.44 -7.28
C ILE A 47 6.36 0.74 -8.07
N GLU A 48 5.49 0.00 -7.37
CA GLU A 48 4.42 -0.74 -8.02
C GLU A 48 3.36 0.14 -8.66
N LEU A 49 2.92 1.17 -7.94
CA LEU A 49 2.03 2.20 -8.48
C LEU A 49 2.65 2.91 -9.69
N SER A 50 3.97 3.10 -9.70
CA SER A 50 4.69 3.68 -10.83
C SER A 50 4.63 2.78 -12.08
N VAL A 51 4.72 1.46 -11.91
CA VAL A 51 4.58 0.51 -13.02
C VAL A 51 3.14 0.45 -13.51
N LEU A 52 2.16 0.32 -12.59
CA LEU A 52 0.72 0.38 -12.90
C LEU A 52 0.37 1.65 -13.67
N SER A 53 0.90 2.81 -13.23
CA SER A 53 0.69 4.11 -13.86
C SER A 53 1.11 4.10 -15.32
N ARG A 54 2.28 3.56 -15.64
CA ARG A 54 2.82 3.53 -17.01
C ARG A 54 2.14 2.49 -17.89
N GLN A 55 1.78 1.34 -17.33
CA GLN A 55 1.30 0.20 -18.11
C GLN A 55 -0.22 0.16 -18.28
N CYS A 56 -0.98 0.62 -17.29
CA CYS A 56 -2.44 0.41 -17.24
C CYS A 56 -3.23 1.72 -17.28
N ILE A 57 -2.80 2.74 -16.54
CA ILE A 57 -3.63 3.94 -16.28
C ILE A 57 -3.04 5.24 -16.87
N ASN A 58 -2.13 5.14 -17.84
CA ASN A 58 -1.58 6.29 -18.57
C ASN A 58 -2.56 6.83 -19.64
N GLN A 59 -3.84 6.89 -19.31
CA GLN A 59 -4.93 7.31 -20.19
C GLN A 59 -6.09 7.89 -19.37
N ARG A 60 -6.96 8.65 -20.02
CA ARG A 60 -8.19 9.11 -19.37
C ARG A 60 -9.14 7.93 -19.16
N ILE A 61 -9.55 7.73 -17.92
CA ILE A 61 -10.53 6.70 -17.55
C ILE A 61 -11.84 7.40 -17.19
N PRO A 62 -12.97 7.00 -17.79
CA PRO A 62 -14.23 7.74 -17.69
C PRO A 62 -14.88 7.65 -16.30
N ASP A 63 -14.67 6.56 -15.57
CA ASP A 63 -15.34 6.28 -14.31
C ASP A 63 -14.54 5.28 -13.43
N ASN A 64 -14.96 5.16 -12.18
CA ASN A 64 -14.31 4.30 -11.20
C ASN A 64 -14.45 2.80 -11.54
N GLN A 65 -15.58 2.37 -12.10
CA GLN A 65 -15.80 0.96 -12.42
C GLN A 65 -14.84 0.50 -13.53
N THR A 66 -14.66 1.32 -14.56
CA THR A 66 -13.69 1.09 -15.63
C THR A 66 -12.25 1.05 -15.08
N LEU A 67 -11.91 1.96 -14.15
CA LEU A 67 -10.60 1.94 -13.47
C LEU A 67 -10.37 0.61 -12.74
N CYS A 68 -11.32 0.19 -11.91
CA CYS A 68 -11.22 -1.05 -11.14
C CYS A 68 -11.07 -2.27 -12.04
N HIS A 69 -11.83 -2.34 -13.14
CA HIS A 69 -11.73 -3.45 -14.08
C HIS A 69 -10.35 -3.52 -14.77
N GLN A 70 -9.82 -2.38 -15.23
CA GLN A 70 -8.50 -2.32 -15.86
C GLN A 70 -7.39 -2.70 -14.88
N VAL A 71 -7.39 -2.14 -13.67
CA VAL A 71 -6.40 -2.44 -12.63
C VAL A 71 -6.44 -3.92 -12.26
N HIS A 72 -7.63 -4.52 -12.12
CA HIS A 72 -7.75 -5.94 -11.79
C HIS A 72 -7.25 -6.85 -12.91
N ALA A 73 -7.57 -6.54 -14.18
CA ALA A 73 -7.05 -7.29 -15.31
C ALA A 73 -5.51 -7.21 -15.39
N TRP A 74 -4.93 -6.04 -15.13
CA TRP A 74 -3.49 -5.85 -15.09
C TRP A 74 -2.83 -6.59 -13.92
N GLU A 75 -3.46 -6.59 -12.73
CA GLU A 75 -2.98 -7.32 -11.55
C GLU A 75 -2.93 -8.83 -11.79
N GLN A 76 -3.95 -9.39 -12.45
CA GLN A 76 -4.03 -10.82 -12.78
C GLN A 76 -2.99 -11.27 -13.81
N ASP A 77 -2.63 -10.41 -14.77
CA ASP A 77 -1.59 -10.73 -15.77
C ASP A 77 -0.19 -10.72 -15.14
N ARG A 78 -0.01 -9.90 -14.10
CA ARG A 78 1.29 -9.66 -13.49
C ARG A 78 1.67 -10.62 -12.35
N ASN A 79 0.68 -11.16 -11.62
CA ASN A 79 0.86 -12.02 -10.44
C ASN A 79 0.43 -13.46 -10.70
#